data_AF-A0A9P5SDJ9-F1
#
_entry.id   AF-A0A9P5SDJ9-F1
#
_cell.length_a   1.000
_cell.length_b   1.000
_cell.length_c   1.000
_cell.angle_alpha   90.00
_cell.angle_beta   90.00
_cell.angle_gamma   90.00
#
_symmetry.space_group_name_H-M   'P 1'
#
loop_
_entity.id
_entity.type
_entity.pdbx_description
1 polymer ?
#
loop_
_entity_poly.entity_id
_entity_poly.type
_entity_poly.pdbx_seq_one_letter_code
_entity_poly.pdbx_strand_id
1 'polypeptide(L)'
;MKTALLLASAIVTLRWTISSSKTDLGAFKIPSGSWSADKDYSRGLRTTQDAHFYSASTTLLSVFDTSNQHLIVQYTVKQEIHQECGGSYTKLLPTGNGGAIFNGESEYAIMFGPDICGAQTRVRVIFSYKGKNF
;
A
#
# COMPACT_ATOMS: atom_id res chain seq x y z
N MET A 1 -4.53 15.20 -25.73
CA MET A 1 -3.80 14.83 -24.48
C MET A 1 -4.68 14.78 -23.23
N LYS A 2 -5.63 15.71 -23.00
CA LYS A 2 -6.51 15.68 -21.80
C LYS A 2 -7.33 14.39 -21.62
N THR A 3 -7.79 13.77 -22.71
CA THR A 3 -8.67 12.59 -22.67
C THR A 3 -7.99 11.32 -22.15
N ALA A 4 -6.70 11.11 -22.46
CA ALA A 4 -5.93 9.97 -21.96
C ALA A 4 -5.65 10.07 -20.45
N LEU A 5 -5.53 11.30 -19.95
CA LEU A 5 -5.24 11.60 -18.55
C LEU A 5 -6.46 11.37 -17.64
N LEU A 6 -7.67 11.69 -18.13
CA LEU A 6 -8.93 11.37 -17.45
C LEU A 6 -9.15 9.85 -17.34
N LEU A 7 -8.79 9.08 -18.38
CA LEU A 7 -8.83 7.62 -18.36
C LEU A 7 -7.86 7.04 -17.33
N ALA A 8 -6.60 7.48 -17.30
CA ALA A 8 -5.62 7.03 -16.30
C ALA A 8 -6.05 7.34 -14.85
N SER A 9 -6.67 8.53 -14.64
CA SER A 9 -7.21 8.96 -13.35
C SER A 9 -8.35 8.09 -12.84
N ALA A 10 -9.26 7.65 -13.73
CA ALA A 10 -10.37 6.78 -13.36
C ALA A 10 -9.90 5.34 -13.11
N ILE A 11 -8.89 4.87 -13.84
CA ILE A 11 -8.38 3.49 -13.78
C ILE A 11 -7.66 3.17 -12.47
N VAL A 12 -6.97 4.13 -11.83
CA VAL A 12 -6.23 3.84 -10.58
C VAL A 12 -7.18 3.65 -9.40
N THR A 13 -8.25 4.44 -9.25
CA THR A 13 -9.32 4.17 -8.27
C THR A 13 -10.08 2.87 -8.58
N LEU A 14 -10.08 2.40 -9.83
CA LEU A 14 -10.82 1.20 -10.24
C LEU A 14 -10.17 -0.12 -9.81
N ARG A 15 -8.87 -0.14 -9.50
CA ARG A 15 -8.14 -1.39 -9.24
C ARG A 15 -7.92 -1.72 -7.76
N TRP A 16 -8.02 -0.72 -6.88
CA TRP A 16 -7.83 -0.93 -5.44
C TRP A 16 -9.17 -1.24 -4.77
N THR A 17 -9.19 -2.33 -4.02
CA THR A 17 -10.32 -2.69 -3.16
C THR A 17 -9.99 -2.25 -1.75
N ILE A 18 -10.81 -1.35 -1.21
CA ILE A 18 -10.77 -0.99 0.22
C ILE A 18 -11.40 -2.14 1.00
N SER A 19 -10.74 -2.56 2.08
CA SER A 19 -11.26 -3.62 2.93
C SER A 19 -12.55 -3.19 3.63
N SER A 20 -13.40 -4.16 3.96
CA SER A 20 -14.56 -3.99 4.84
C SER A 20 -14.38 -4.74 6.17
N SER A 21 -13.15 -5.15 6.50
CA SER A 21 -12.83 -5.90 7.73
C SER A 21 -13.03 -5.10 9.01
N LYS A 22 -13.09 -3.76 8.91
CA LYS A 22 -13.36 -2.84 10.00
C LYS A 22 -14.26 -1.71 9.49
N THR A 23 -15.12 -1.19 10.37
CA THR A 23 -16.09 -0.13 10.04
C THR A 23 -15.48 1.27 10.04
N ASP A 24 -14.34 1.46 10.71
CA ASP A 24 -13.66 2.73 10.97
C ASP A 24 -12.35 2.89 10.17
N LEU A 25 -12.23 2.22 9.02
CA LEU A 25 -11.04 2.37 8.18
C LEU A 25 -10.91 3.80 7.64
N GLY A 26 -9.67 4.28 7.59
CA GLY A 26 -9.32 5.54 6.97
C GLY A 26 -9.60 5.52 5.47
N ALA A 27 -9.94 6.69 4.94
CA ALA A 27 -10.27 6.88 3.53
C ALA A 27 -8.99 7.20 2.73
N PHE A 28 -8.94 6.69 1.50
CA PHE A 28 -7.89 7.04 0.56
C PHE A 28 -8.38 8.04 -0.47
N LYS A 29 -7.45 8.89 -0.94
CA LYS A 29 -7.64 9.75 -2.12
C LYS A 29 -6.47 9.58 -3.09
N ILE A 30 -6.61 10.09 -4.32
CA ILE A 30 -5.54 10.12 -5.33
C ILE A 30 -5.17 11.56 -5.73
N PRO A 31 -4.59 12.35 -4.80
CA PRO A 31 -4.04 13.66 -5.11
C PRO A 31 -2.57 13.56 -5.57
N SER A 32 -2.01 14.67 -6.04
CA SER A 32 -0.57 14.84 -6.29
C SER A 32 0.17 15.57 -5.16
N GLY A 33 -0.49 15.74 -4.02
CA GLY A 33 0.09 16.41 -2.85
C GLY A 33 -0.16 17.91 -2.76
N SER A 34 0.26 18.51 -1.64
CA SER A 34 0.33 19.97 -1.50
C SER A 34 1.38 20.59 -2.43
N TRP A 35 2.41 19.83 -2.77
CA TRP A 35 3.44 20.15 -3.75
C TRP A 35 3.80 18.89 -4.54
N SER A 36 4.20 19.04 -5.80
CA SER A 36 4.69 17.95 -6.64
C SER A 36 5.67 18.48 -7.68
N ALA A 37 6.59 17.62 -8.13
CA ALA A 37 7.43 17.93 -9.28
C ALA A 37 6.59 18.00 -10.56
N ASP A 38 5.60 17.11 -10.67
CA ASP A 38 4.62 17.09 -11.74
C ASP A 38 3.25 16.65 -11.20
N LYS A 39 2.19 17.43 -11.46
CA LYS A 39 0.86 17.21 -10.87
C LYS A 39 0.17 15.95 -11.38
N ASP A 40 0.50 15.48 -12.57
CA ASP A 40 -0.15 14.34 -13.19
C ASP A 40 0.60 13.04 -12.86
N TYR A 41 1.92 13.08 -12.91
CA TYR A 41 2.78 11.92 -12.61
C TYR A 41 2.96 11.67 -11.11
N SER A 42 2.82 12.69 -10.26
CA SER A 42 2.99 12.54 -8.80
C SER A 42 1.71 12.07 -8.09
N ARG A 43 0.67 11.70 -8.84
CA ARG A 43 -0.58 11.24 -8.26
C ARG A 43 -0.40 9.87 -7.62
N GLY A 44 -0.83 9.74 -6.37
CA GLY A 44 -0.62 8.51 -5.60
C GLY A 44 -1.70 8.29 -4.55
N LEU A 45 -1.76 7.07 -4.04
CA LEU A 45 -2.68 6.70 -2.97
C LEU A 45 -2.27 7.42 -1.67
N ARG A 46 -3.14 8.30 -1.16
CA ARG A 46 -2.90 9.12 0.03
C ARG A 46 -3.92 8.80 1.12
N THR A 47 -3.43 8.61 2.34
CA THR A 47 -4.21 8.54 3.59
C THR A 47 -4.75 9.92 3.97
N THR A 48 -5.99 10.02 4.47
CA THR A 48 -6.66 11.33 4.66
C THR A 48 -7.10 11.68 6.08
N GLN A 49 -6.97 10.76 7.01
CA GLN A 49 -7.32 10.91 8.42
C GLN A 49 -6.19 10.45 9.34
N ASP A 50 -5.94 11.23 10.38
CA ASP A 50 -4.95 10.90 11.42
C ASP A 50 -5.47 9.77 12.32
N ALA A 51 -4.57 8.98 12.90
CA ALA A 51 -4.89 7.92 13.85
C ALA A 51 -5.93 6.88 13.37
N HIS A 52 -5.93 6.56 12.07
CA HIS A 52 -6.78 5.52 11.48
C HIS A 52 -5.95 4.33 10.98
N PHE A 53 -6.53 3.14 11.03
CA PHE A 53 -6.03 2.01 10.25
C PHE A 53 -6.41 2.17 8.79
N TYR A 54 -5.51 1.73 7.91
CA TYR A 54 -5.70 1.74 6.47
C TYR A 54 -5.54 0.33 5.93
N SER A 55 -6.48 -0.09 5.10
CA SER A 55 -6.45 -1.41 4.48
C SER A 55 -7.01 -1.34 3.06
N ALA A 56 -6.11 -1.45 2.10
CA ALA A 56 -6.43 -1.54 0.68
C ALA A 56 -5.50 -2.56 0.03
N SER A 57 -6.03 -3.30 -0.93
CA SER A 57 -5.24 -4.23 -1.72
C SER A 57 -5.72 -4.25 -3.16
N THR A 58 -4.87 -4.73 -4.05
CA THR A 58 -5.20 -4.91 -5.45
C THR A 58 -4.67 -6.27 -5.89
N THR A 59 -5.44 -6.97 -6.71
CA THR A 59 -5.01 -8.24 -7.29
C THR A 59 -4.06 -7.96 -8.45
N LEU A 60 -2.93 -8.65 -8.47
CA LEU A 60 -1.99 -8.59 -9.57
C LEU A 60 -2.60 -9.26 -10.81
N LEU A 61 -2.13 -8.88 -12.00
CA LEU A 61 -2.65 -9.40 -13.27
C LEU A 61 -2.51 -10.92 -13.41
N SER A 62 -1.52 -11.50 -12.74
CA SER A 62 -1.30 -12.93 -12.65
C SER A 62 -0.72 -13.29 -11.29
N VAL A 63 -1.03 -14.51 -10.84
CA VAL A 63 -0.33 -15.14 -9.72
C VAL A 63 1.03 -15.60 -10.24
N PHE A 64 2.08 -15.41 -9.44
CA PHE A 64 3.45 -15.76 -9.81
C PHE A 64 4.13 -16.58 -8.71
N ASP A 65 5.18 -17.32 -9.08
CA ASP A 65 6.08 -18.03 -8.17
C ASP A 65 7.50 -17.54 -8.42
N THR A 66 8.26 -17.32 -7.33
CA THR A 66 9.64 -16.81 -7.37
C THR A 66 10.69 -17.84 -6.99
N SER A 67 10.35 -19.12 -6.85
CA SER A 67 11.26 -20.16 -6.35
C SER A 67 12.59 -20.26 -7.12
N ASN A 68 12.61 -19.93 -8.42
CA ASN A 68 13.81 -19.98 -9.26
C ASN A 68 14.14 -18.64 -9.95
N GLN A 69 13.65 -17.53 -9.42
CA GLN A 69 13.81 -16.20 -10.03
C GLN A 69 13.91 -15.11 -8.98
N HIS A 70 14.54 -14.00 -9.34
CA HIS A 70 14.61 -12.85 -8.45
C HIS A 70 13.24 -12.15 -8.35
N LEU A 71 12.84 -11.81 -7.12
CA LEU A 71 11.70 -10.95 -6.85
C LEU A 71 12.18 -9.53 -6.56
N ILE A 72 11.64 -8.55 -7.30
CA ILE A 72 11.89 -7.13 -7.07
C ILE A 72 10.57 -6.47 -6.66
N VAL A 73 10.53 -5.94 -5.44
CA VAL A 73 9.42 -5.12 -4.95
C VAL A 73 9.92 -3.69 -4.78
N GLN A 74 9.31 -2.77 -5.50
CA GLN A 74 9.67 -1.36 -5.46
C GLN A 74 8.42 -0.48 -5.44
N TYR A 75 8.44 0.52 -4.58
CA TYR A 75 7.43 1.56 -4.52
C TYR A 75 8.04 2.82 -3.90
N THR A 76 7.33 3.94 -4.03
CA THR A 76 7.75 5.24 -3.49
C THR A 76 6.79 5.67 -2.39
N VAL A 77 7.33 6.15 -1.28
CA VAL A 77 6.57 6.80 -0.20
C VAL A 77 6.98 8.25 -0.12
N LYS A 78 6.00 9.14 -0.01
CA LYS A 78 6.21 10.56 0.25
C LYS A 78 5.49 10.94 1.53
N GLN A 79 6.27 11.32 2.55
CA GLN A 79 5.75 11.90 3.79
C GLN A 79 5.67 13.41 3.61
N GLU A 80 4.48 13.93 3.27
CA GLU A 80 4.25 15.38 3.10
C GLU A 80 4.14 16.14 4.41
N ILE A 81 3.71 15.44 5.44
CA ILE A 81 3.62 15.92 6.80
C ILE A 81 4.71 15.25 7.63
N HIS A 82 5.08 15.86 8.75
CA HIS A 82 5.91 15.19 9.74
C HIS A 82 5.10 14.05 10.37
N GLN A 83 5.41 12.81 9.98
CA GLN A 83 4.77 11.63 10.56
C GLN A 83 5.46 11.24 11.86
N GLU A 84 4.76 11.44 12.98
CA GLU A 84 5.27 11.06 14.31
C GLU A 84 5.23 9.54 14.53
N CYS A 85 4.13 8.89 14.13
CA CYS A 85 3.97 7.44 14.20
C CYS A 85 3.04 6.92 13.11
N GLY A 86 3.50 5.91 12.36
CA GLY A 86 2.73 5.23 11.33
C GLY A 86 3.62 4.37 10.41
N GLY A 87 3.02 3.29 9.92
CA GLY A 87 3.62 2.41 8.93
C GLY A 87 3.41 2.93 7.50
N SER A 88 4.39 2.75 6.64
CA SER A 88 4.25 2.97 5.19
C SER A 88 4.85 1.81 4.40
N TYR A 89 4.66 0.61 4.94
CA TYR A 89 5.05 -0.66 4.35
C TYR A 89 3.92 -1.28 3.52
N THR A 90 4.30 -2.15 2.60
CA THR A 90 3.40 -2.96 1.79
C THR A 90 3.46 -4.42 2.21
N LYS A 91 2.41 -5.19 1.91
CA LYS A 91 2.37 -6.65 2.08
C LYS A 91 2.14 -7.30 0.71
N LEU A 92 2.93 -8.32 0.38
CA LEU A 92 2.63 -9.25 -0.70
C LEU A 92 1.81 -10.40 -0.14
N LEU A 93 0.61 -10.61 -0.68
CA LEU A 93 -0.39 -11.52 -0.14
C LEU A 93 -0.46 -12.79 -1.00
N PRO A 94 -0.56 -13.99 -0.40
CA PRO A 94 -1.01 -15.18 -1.12
C PRO A 94 -2.42 -14.98 -1.67
N THR A 95 -2.77 -15.71 -2.73
CA THR A 95 -4.11 -15.67 -3.34
C THR A 95 -5.21 -15.85 -2.30
N GLY A 96 -6.24 -15.01 -2.36
CA GLY A 96 -7.40 -15.09 -1.46
C GLY A 96 -7.30 -14.29 -0.16
N ASN A 97 -6.13 -13.74 0.20
CA ASN A 97 -5.94 -12.96 1.44
C ASN A 97 -6.16 -11.44 1.29
N GLY A 98 -6.55 -11.00 0.08
CA GLY A 98 -6.79 -9.59 -0.26
C GLY A 98 -8.27 -9.18 -0.25
N GLY A 99 -8.56 -8.06 -0.89
CA GLY A 99 -9.91 -7.55 -1.12
C GLY A 99 -10.62 -7.09 0.17
N ALA A 100 -11.90 -7.44 0.28
CA ALA A 100 -12.80 -6.99 1.36
C ALA A 100 -12.42 -7.52 2.75
N ILE A 101 -11.65 -8.60 2.83
CA ILE A 101 -11.28 -9.23 4.11
C ILE A 101 -9.90 -8.81 4.62
N PHE A 102 -9.13 -8.08 3.80
CA PHE A 102 -7.73 -7.75 4.09
C PHE A 102 -7.60 -6.89 5.35
N ASN A 103 -6.71 -7.28 6.25
CA ASN A 103 -6.47 -6.58 7.50
C ASN A 103 -5.04 -6.80 8.05
N GLY A 104 -4.78 -6.33 9.27
CA GLY A 104 -3.48 -6.42 9.92
C GLY A 104 -3.00 -7.85 10.16
N GLU A 105 -3.92 -8.79 10.37
CA GLU A 105 -3.69 -10.20 10.69
C GLU A 105 -3.70 -11.12 9.46
N SER A 106 -4.21 -10.64 8.32
CA SER A 106 -4.20 -11.41 7.07
C SER A 106 -2.80 -11.95 6.75
N GLU A 107 -2.74 -13.23 6.37
CA GLU A 107 -1.50 -13.89 5.98
C GLU A 107 -0.87 -13.15 4.79
N TYR A 108 0.45 -12.95 4.87
CA TYR A 108 1.26 -12.34 3.84
C TYR A 108 2.51 -13.18 3.63
N ALA A 109 3.11 -13.14 2.44
CA ALA A 109 4.40 -13.77 2.15
C ALA A 109 5.57 -12.87 2.56
N ILE A 110 5.47 -11.57 2.24
CA ILE A 110 6.50 -10.56 2.49
C ILE A 110 5.85 -9.28 2.97
N MET A 111 6.39 -8.65 4.01
CA MET A 111 6.10 -7.26 4.38
C MET A 111 7.36 -6.43 4.21
N PHE A 112 7.26 -5.36 3.42
CA PHE A 112 8.41 -4.53 3.06
C PHE A 112 8.09 -3.04 3.12
N GLY A 113 8.90 -2.27 3.86
CA GLY A 113 8.84 -0.81 3.82
C GLY A 113 9.17 -0.07 5.10
N PRO A 114 9.16 1.28 5.06
CA PRO A 114 9.41 2.11 6.23
C PRO A 114 8.30 2.02 7.27
N ASP A 115 8.72 2.09 8.53
CA ASP A 115 7.88 2.13 9.72
C ASP A 115 8.52 3.09 10.72
N ILE A 116 7.77 4.14 11.07
CA ILE A 116 8.24 5.24 11.91
C ILE A 116 7.32 5.29 13.12
N CYS A 117 7.87 5.31 14.33
CA CYS A 117 7.12 5.61 15.54
C CYS A 117 8.02 6.24 16.60
N GLY A 118 7.89 7.56 16.78
CA GLY A 118 8.77 8.36 17.61
C GLY A 118 10.22 8.24 17.17
N ALA A 119 11.11 7.94 18.13
CA ALA A 119 12.54 7.73 17.84
C ALA A 119 12.85 6.44 17.06
N GLN A 120 11.88 5.52 16.91
CA GLN A 120 12.09 4.27 16.18
C GLN A 120 11.76 4.47 14.71
N THR A 121 12.79 4.53 13.88
CA THR A 121 12.66 4.53 12.41
C THR A 121 13.33 3.27 11.87
N ARG A 122 12.57 2.42 11.16
CA ARG A 122 13.07 1.16 10.62
C ARG A 122 12.52 0.92 9.23
N VAL A 123 13.25 0.12 8.44
CA VAL A 123 12.70 -0.53 7.26
C VAL A 123 12.35 -1.97 7.65
N ARG A 124 11.07 -2.31 7.59
CA ARG A 124 10.57 -3.68 7.78
C ARG A 124 10.93 -4.49 6.54
N VAL A 125 11.54 -5.65 6.75
CA VAL A 125 11.74 -6.67 5.73
C VAL A 125 11.41 -8.00 6.41
N ILE A 126 10.13 -8.37 6.36
CA ILE A 126 9.62 -9.52 7.10
C ILE A 126 9.21 -10.61 6.12
N PHE A 127 9.66 -11.84 6.40
CA PHE A 127 9.33 -13.03 5.62
C PHE A 127 8.47 -13.98 6.44
N SER A 128 7.37 -14.45 5.84
CA SER A 128 6.52 -15.45 6.46
C SER A 128 6.99 -16.86 6.08
N TYR A 129 7.29 -17.67 7.08
CA TYR A 129 7.74 -19.04 6.90
C TYR A 129 7.15 -19.95 7.97
N LYS A 130 6.50 -21.05 7.54
CA LYS A 130 5.87 -22.05 8.43
C LYS A 130 4.95 -21.42 9.50
N GLY A 131 4.10 -20.48 9.08
CA GLY A 131 3.12 -19.80 9.94
C GLY A 131 3.72 -18.79 10.92
N LYS A 132 4.98 -18.39 10.73
CA LYS A 132 5.66 -17.38 11.56
C LYS A 132 6.25 -16.27 10.69
N ASN A 133 6.28 -15.06 11.23
CA ASN A 133 6.83 -13.87 10.59
C ASN A 133 8.23 -13.61 11.18
N PHE A 134 9.26 -13.53 10.32
CA PHE A 134 10.67 -13.33 10.67
C PHE A 134 11.17 -11.99 10.16
#